data_AF-A0A0J7ZEQ0-F1
#
_entry.id   AF-A0A0J7ZEQ0-F1
#
_cell.length_a   1.000
_cell.length_b   1.000
_cell.length_c   1.000
_cell.angle_alpha   90.00
_cell.angle_beta   90.00
_cell.angle_gamma   90.00
#
_symmetry.space_group_name_H-M   'P 1'
#
loop_
_entity.id
_entity.type
_entity.pdbx_description
1 polymer ?
#
loop_
_entity_poly.entity_id
_entity_poly.type
_entity_poly.pdbx_seq_one_letter_code
_entity_poly.pdbx_strand_id
1 'polypeptide(L)'
;MLDEQLALNSADPNLALALPHARVARASDIADGDLLLAAVGEDGADYFNAPYTAHPEPFNPSCECGVCCLITAPGEVVVLSNGDPWNACDPWPADDRLLIVPAQRRPDRHFEE
;
A
#
# COMPACT_ATOMS: atom_id res chain seq x y z
N MET A 1 19.49 -6.01 4.21
CA MET A 1 18.66 -6.62 3.16
C MET A 1 17.29 -5.93 3.03
N LEU A 2 16.55 -5.66 4.11
CA LEU A 2 15.37 -4.75 4.04
C LEU A 2 15.75 -3.32 3.62
N ASP A 3 16.85 -2.79 4.16
CA ASP A 3 17.21 -1.38 4.01
C ASP A 3 17.67 -1.00 2.58
N GLU A 4 18.27 -1.92 1.84
CA GLU A 4 18.90 -1.61 0.54
C GLU A 4 17.88 -1.48 -0.60
N GLN A 5 16.91 -2.39 -0.71
CA GLN A 5 15.87 -2.30 -1.76
C GLN A 5 14.91 -1.13 -1.51
N LEU A 6 14.58 -0.86 -0.24
CA LEU A 6 13.72 0.27 0.11
C LEU A 6 14.41 1.63 -0.09
N ALA A 7 15.72 1.71 0.19
CA ALA A 7 16.51 2.92 -0.07
C ALA A 7 16.75 3.18 -1.57
N LEU A 8 16.79 2.13 -2.40
CA LEU A 8 16.87 2.28 -3.87
C LEU A 8 15.56 2.76 -4.47
N ASN A 9 14.42 2.35 -3.90
CA ASN A 9 13.08 2.62 -4.43
C ASN A 9 12.40 3.83 -3.79
N SER A 10 13.04 4.53 -2.85
CA SER A 10 12.45 5.71 -2.22
C SER A 10 13.44 6.88 -2.18
N ALA A 11 13.00 8.02 -2.72
CA ALA A 11 13.68 9.30 -2.52
C ALA A 11 13.23 10.00 -1.22
N ASP A 12 12.38 9.35 -0.39
CA ASP A 12 11.85 9.96 0.84
C ASP A 12 12.79 9.70 2.03
N PRO A 13 13.52 10.72 2.52
CA PRO A 13 14.43 10.56 3.65
C PRO A 13 13.70 10.17 4.95
N ASN A 14 12.38 10.32 5.04
CA ASN A 14 11.60 9.92 6.20
C ASN A 14 11.29 8.42 6.23
N LEU A 15 11.51 7.69 5.13
CA LEU A 15 11.20 6.27 5.08
C LEU A 15 12.08 5.46 6.03
N ALA A 16 13.36 5.79 6.13
CA ALA A 16 14.28 5.16 7.07
C ALA A 16 13.86 5.33 8.54
N LEU A 17 13.24 6.47 8.88
CA LEU A 17 12.71 6.74 10.23
C LEU A 17 11.40 5.99 10.50
N ALA A 18 10.60 5.76 9.46
CA ALA A 18 9.30 5.10 9.52
C ALA A 18 9.42 3.56 9.57
N LEU A 19 10.49 3.01 8.98
CA LEU A 19 10.77 1.57 8.84
C LEU A 19 10.71 0.74 10.14
N PRO A 20 11.24 1.19 11.28
CA PRO A 20 11.13 0.46 12.56
C PRO A 20 9.68 0.25 13.04
N HIS A 21 8.74 1.00 12.49
CA HIS A 21 7.31 0.87 12.78
C HIS A 21 6.56 0.02 11.75
N ALA A 22 7.27 -0.52 10.75
CA ALA A 22 6.67 -1.36 9.72
C ALA A 22 6.09 -2.64 10.32
N ARG A 23 4.95 -3.07 9.79
CA ARG A 23 4.28 -4.32 10.17
C ARG A 23 3.56 -4.91 8.98
N VAL A 24 3.29 -6.20 9.04
CA VAL A 24 2.40 -6.87 8.09
C VAL A 24 0.95 -6.67 8.53
N ALA A 25 0.09 -6.29 7.60
CA ALA A 25 -1.36 -6.19 7.79
C ALA A 25 -2.09 -6.89 6.64
N ARG A 26 -3.35 -7.29 6.85
CA ARG A 26 -4.22 -7.69 5.74
C ARG A 26 -4.70 -6.44 5.00
N ALA A 27 -5.00 -6.57 3.71
CA ALA A 27 -5.53 -5.48 2.90
C ALA A 27 -6.80 -4.85 3.52
N SER A 28 -7.70 -5.68 4.07
CA SER A 28 -8.91 -5.24 4.78
C SER A 28 -8.66 -4.44 6.07
N ASP A 29 -7.48 -4.57 6.68
CA ASP A 29 -7.14 -3.86 7.92
C ASP A 29 -6.36 -2.55 7.66
N ILE A 30 -6.07 -2.23 6.40
CA ILE A 30 -5.32 -1.02 6.03
C ILE A 30 -6.22 0.20 6.23
N ALA A 31 -5.68 1.20 6.92
CA ALA A 31 -6.36 2.46 7.18
C ALA A 31 -5.91 3.54 6.20
N ASP A 32 -6.76 4.56 6.03
CA ASP A 32 -6.39 5.81 5.37
C ASP A 32 -5.11 6.41 5.99
N GLY A 33 -4.16 6.79 5.13
CA GLY A 33 -2.88 7.36 5.54
C GLY A 33 -1.77 6.35 5.81
N ASP A 34 -2.06 5.04 5.87
CA ASP A 34 -1.02 4.02 6.02
C ASP A 34 -0.10 4.03 4.79
N LEU A 35 1.22 3.90 5.01
CA LEU A 35 2.19 3.86 3.92
C LEU A 35 2.46 2.41 3.50
N LEU A 36 2.19 2.09 2.25
CA LEU A 36 2.37 0.76 1.66
C LEU A 36 3.78 0.62 1.10
N LEU A 37 4.47 -0.44 1.51
CA LEU A 37 5.87 -0.69 1.15
C LEU A 37 6.04 -1.88 0.21
N ALA A 38 5.28 -2.95 0.44
CA ALA A 38 5.42 -4.21 -0.28
C ALA A 38 4.18 -5.09 -0.17
N ALA A 39 3.98 -5.95 -1.18
CA ALA A 39 3.16 -7.14 -1.05
C ALA A 39 3.94 -8.23 -0.30
N VAL A 40 3.28 -9.09 0.48
CA VAL A 40 3.91 -10.16 1.24
C VAL A 40 3.29 -11.51 0.86
N GLY A 41 4.06 -12.31 0.13
CA GLY A 41 3.70 -13.67 -0.29
C GLY A 41 4.50 -14.76 0.44
N GLU A 42 4.37 -16.00 -0.03
CA GLU A 42 5.09 -17.15 0.53
C GLU A 42 6.61 -17.03 0.38
N ASP A 43 7.07 -16.45 -0.73
CA ASP A 43 8.49 -16.26 -1.04
C ASP A 43 9.12 -15.03 -0.37
N GLY A 44 8.32 -14.25 0.38
CA GLY A 44 8.75 -13.04 1.07
C GLY A 44 8.05 -11.78 0.59
N ALA A 45 8.69 -10.62 0.80
CA ALA A 45 8.14 -9.32 0.46
C ALA A 45 8.58 -8.88 -0.95
N ASP A 46 7.61 -8.50 -1.78
CA ASP A 46 7.82 -7.87 -3.09
C ASP A 46 7.59 -6.36 -2.96
N TYR A 47 8.69 -5.61 -2.95
CA TYR A 47 8.68 -4.18 -2.65
C TYR A 47 8.17 -3.37 -3.83
N PHE A 48 7.27 -2.43 -3.55
CA PHE A 48 6.80 -1.51 -4.56
C PHE A 48 7.93 -0.57 -5.00
N ASN A 49 7.97 -0.29 -6.31
CA ASN A 49 8.96 0.64 -6.89
C ASN A 49 8.84 2.05 -6.32
N ALA A 50 7.65 2.43 -5.85
CA ALA A 50 7.40 3.66 -5.12
C ALA A 50 6.42 3.34 -3.98
N PRO A 51 6.84 3.46 -2.71
CA PRO A 51 5.91 3.42 -1.59
C PRO A 51 4.84 4.50 -1.73
N TYR A 52 3.59 4.19 -1.40
CA TYR A 52 2.47 5.10 -1.57
C TYR A 52 1.54 5.07 -0.36
N THR A 53 0.78 6.15 -0.19
CA THR A 53 -0.15 6.28 0.93
C THR A 53 -1.49 5.68 0.52
N ALA A 54 -2.06 4.83 1.37
CA ALA A 54 -3.37 4.25 1.12
C ALA A 54 -4.48 5.27 1.37
N HIS A 55 -5.48 5.20 0.51
CA HIS A 55 -6.78 5.85 0.63
C HIS A 55 -7.86 4.79 0.32
N PRO A 56 -8.17 3.91 1.30
CA PRO A 56 -9.02 2.76 1.04
C PRO A 56 -10.46 3.13 0.67
N GLU A 57 -10.98 2.49 -0.37
CA GLU A 57 -12.34 2.64 -0.87
C GLU A 57 -13.01 1.27 -1.08
N PRO A 58 -14.34 1.17 -0.99
CA PRO A 58 -15.05 -0.05 -1.34
C PRO A 58 -14.82 -0.42 -2.81
N PHE A 59 -14.59 -1.71 -3.07
CA PHE A 59 -14.47 -2.21 -4.43
C PHE A 59 -15.81 -2.10 -5.20
N ASN A 60 -15.75 -1.52 -6.40
CA ASN A 60 -16.86 -1.47 -7.33
C ASN A 60 -16.59 -2.41 -8.53
N PRO A 61 -17.28 -3.55 -8.66
CA PRO A 61 -17.08 -4.48 -9.76
C PRO A 61 -17.52 -3.93 -11.13
N SER A 62 -18.30 -2.85 -11.15
CA SER A 62 -18.68 -2.14 -12.39
C SER A 62 -17.70 -1.02 -12.76
N CYS A 63 -16.58 -0.87 -12.05
CA CYS A 63 -15.55 0.11 -12.40
C CYS A 63 -14.83 -0.27 -13.70
N GLU A 64 -14.73 0.68 -14.62
CA GLU A 64 -14.14 0.49 -15.96
C GLU A 64 -12.70 1.00 -16.05
N CYS A 65 -11.98 1.14 -14.92
CA CYS A 65 -10.60 1.63 -14.90
C CYS A 65 -9.59 0.68 -15.58
N GLY A 66 -10.01 -0.52 -15.99
CA GLY A 66 -9.19 -1.53 -16.65
C GLY A 66 -8.45 -2.48 -15.69
N VAL A 67 -8.45 -2.21 -14.37
CA VAL A 67 -7.83 -3.08 -13.35
C VAL A 67 -8.87 -3.84 -12.53
N CYS A 68 -9.94 -3.17 -12.09
CA CYS A 68 -10.99 -3.80 -11.30
C CYS A 68 -11.64 -5.00 -12.01
N CYS A 69 -11.69 -4.99 -13.34
CA CYS A 69 -12.20 -6.11 -14.14
C CYS A 69 -11.26 -7.34 -14.21
N LEU A 70 -10.00 -7.19 -13.78
CA LEU A 70 -9.00 -8.27 -13.76
C LEU A 70 -9.06 -9.10 -12.47
N ILE A 71 -9.76 -8.62 -11.45
CA ILE A 71 -9.90 -9.34 -10.18
C ILE A 71 -10.81 -10.55 -10.38
N THR A 72 -10.22 -11.73 -10.24
CA THR A 72 -10.90 -13.03 -10.38
C THR A 72 -10.91 -13.83 -9.09
N ALA A 73 -10.20 -13.35 -8.06
CA ALA A 73 -10.13 -14.00 -6.77
C ALA A 73 -11.52 -14.04 -6.10
N PRO A 74 -11.94 -15.18 -5.54
CA PRO A 74 -13.16 -15.24 -4.74
C PRO A 74 -12.93 -14.51 -3.41
N GLY A 75 -13.93 -13.74 -2.96
CA GLY A 75 -13.91 -13.10 -1.65
C GLY A 75 -14.14 -11.60 -1.71
N GLU A 76 -13.99 -10.95 -0.55
CA GLU A 76 -14.04 -9.49 -0.44
C GLU A 76 -12.79 -8.87 -1.07
N VAL A 77 -12.96 -7.71 -1.71
CA VAL A 77 -11.91 -6.96 -2.38
C VAL A 77 -11.99 -5.52 -1.87
N VAL A 78 -10.85 -4.92 -1.60
CA VAL A 78 -10.72 -3.53 -1.20
C VAL A 78 -9.86 -2.79 -2.21
N VAL A 79 -10.19 -1.54 -2.52
CA VAL A 79 -9.32 -0.67 -3.32
C VAL A 79 -8.47 0.11 -2.34
N LEU A 80 -7.15 -0.04 -2.37
CA LEU A 80 -6.26 0.62 -1.40
C LEU A 80 -5.82 2.01 -1.85
N SER A 81 -5.93 2.29 -3.15
CA SER A 81 -5.81 3.62 -3.72
C SER A 81 -6.54 3.71 -5.06
N ASN A 82 -6.95 4.92 -5.43
CA ASN A 82 -7.61 5.22 -6.69
C ASN A 82 -6.99 6.50 -7.28
N GLY A 83 -6.14 6.36 -8.30
CA GLY A 83 -5.57 7.50 -9.01
C GLY A 83 -4.15 7.93 -8.58
N ASP A 84 -3.62 7.42 -7.46
CA ASP A 84 -2.23 7.67 -7.03
C ASP A 84 -1.58 6.38 -6.49
N PRO A 85 -0.37 5.99 -6.92
CA PRO A 85 0.50 6.64 -7.90
C PRO A 85 0.12 6.36 -9.36
N TRP A 86 -0.91 5.54 -9.62
CA TRP A 86 -1.34 5.16 -10.96
C TRP A 86 -2.66 5.80 -11.34
N ASN A 87 -2.89 6.05 -12.64
CA ASN A 87 -4.20 6.45 -13.15
C ASN A 87 -5.18 5.26 -13.26
N ALA A 88 -5.29 4.48 -12.20
CA ALA A 88 -6.16 3.31 -12.07
C ALA A 88 -6.42 3.01 -10.58
N CYS A 89 -7.39 2.12 -10.33
CA CYS A 89 -7.58 1.57 -8.99
C CYS A 89 -6.49 0.54 -8.67
N ASP A 90 -6.22 0.40 -7.38
CA ASP A 90 -5.35 -0.62 -6.79
C ASP A 90 -6.18 -1.62 -5.95
N PRO A 91 -6.92 -2.56 -6.58
CA PRO A 91 -7.73 -3.53 -5.87
C PRO A 91 -6.91 -4.70 -5.35
N TRP A 92 -7.19 -5.09 -4.10
CA TRP A 92 -6.56 -6.21 -3.40
C TRP A 92 -7.63 -7.14 -2.81
N PRO A 93 -7.48 -8.46 -2.93
CA PRO A 93 -8.20 -9.40 -2.08
C PRO A 93 -8.04 -9.04 -0.60
N ALA A 94 -9.14 -9.06 0.16
CA ALA A 94 -9.18 -8.57 1.54
C ALA A 94 -8.21 -9.28 2.50
N ASP A 95 -7.85 -10.53 2.21
CA ASP A 95 -6.95 -11.37 3.00
C ASP A 95 -5.48 -11.27 2.58
N ASP A 96 -5.18 -10.60 1.47
CA ASP A 96 -3.80 -10.42 1.00
C ASP A 96 -3.00 -9.61 2.01
N ARG A 97 -1.71 -9.94 2.14
CA ARG A 97 -0.82 -9.37 3.16
C ARG A 97 0.08 -8.33 2.56
N LEU A 98 0.18 -7.19 3.23
CA LEU A 98 0.99 -6.05 2.83
C LEU A 98 1.88 -5.61 3.98
N LEU A 99 3.12 -5.21 3.66
CA LEU A 99 4.02 -4.54 4.58
C LEU A 99 3.69 -3.05 4.56
N ILE A 100 3.30 -2.51 5.72
CA ILE A 100 2.88 -1.12 5.87
C ILE A 100 3.65 -0.43 6.98
N VAL A 101 3.73 0.91 6.93
CA VAL A 101 3.95 1.74 8.12
C VAL A 101 2.63 2.43 8.50
N PRO A 102 2.12 2.21 9.72
CA PRO A 102 0.88 2.84 10.15
C PRO A 102 0.97 4.37 10.15
N ALA A 103 -0.09 5.05 9.68
CA ALA A 103 -0.16 6.51 9.59
C ALA A 103 0.21 7.20 10.92
N GLN A 104 -0.35 6.69 12.03
CA GLN A 104 -0.16 7.17 13.41
C GLN A 104 1.28 7.10 13.91
N ARG A 105 2.17 6.42 13.18
CA ARG A 105 3.58 6.21 13.53
C ARG A 105 4.53 6.82 12.51
N ARG A 106 4.02 7.50 11.50
CA ARG A 106 4.85 8.34 10.64
C ARG A 106 5.06 9.68 11.37
N PRO A 107 6.28 10.22 11.44
CA PRO A 107 6.47 11.58 11.92
C PRO A 107 5.64 12.51 11.03
N ASP A 108 4.78 13.32 11.66
CA ASP A 108 3.88 14.24 10.96
C ASP A 108 4.68 15.04 9.94
N ARG A 109 4.28 14.94 8.67
CA ARG A 109 4.58 16.01 7.74
C ARG A 109 3.75 17.20 8.21
N HIS A 110 4.37 18.12 8.95
CA HIS A 110 3.96 19.52 8.90
C HIS A 110 4.10 19.95 7.43
N PHE A 111 3.04 19.78 6.66
CA PHE A 111 2.88 20.49 5.40
C PHE A 111 2.51 21.92 5.79
N GLU A 112 3.47 22.83 5.59
CA GLU A 112 3.21 24.27 5.64
C GLU A 112 2.17 24.63 4.55
N GLU A 113 1.27 25.55 4.91
CA GLU A 113 0.14 26.08 4.12
C GLU A 113 0.54 26.67 2.75
#